data_AF-A0AAY4BVP3-F1
#
_entry.id   AF-A0AAY4BVP3-F1
#
_cell.length_a   1.000
_cell.length_b   1.000
_cell.length_c   1.000
_cell.angle_alpha   90.00
_cell.angle_beta   90.00
_cell.angle_gamma   90.00
#
_symmetry.space_group_name_H-M   'P 1'
#
loop_
_entity.id
_entity.type
_entity.pdbx_description
1 polymer ?
#
loop_
_entity_poly.entity_id
_entity_poly.type
_entity_poly.pdbx_seq_one_letter_code
_entity_poly.pdbx_strand_id
1 'polypeptide(L)'
;VRDPGWLILDTPEEHETSTDNPDETNHDPHFEPIVSLPEQDVRTLEEDEEELFRMRAKLYRFASENDPPEWKERGTGDVKLLRHKEKGTIRLLMRRDRTLKICANHHSKERK
;
A
#
# COMPACT_ATOMS: atom_id res chain seq x y z
N VAL A 1 34.11 5.93 -42.81
CA VAL A 1 32.96 5.90 -43.74
C VAL A 1 31.84 6.64 -43.07
N ARG A 2 31.46 7.78 -43.68
CA ARG A 2 30.21 8.56 -43.53
C ARG A 2 29.77 8.92 -42.10
N ASP A 3 29.96 10.17 -41.70
CA ASP A 3 28.94 11.18 -42.00
C ASP A 3 29.53 12.60 -42.12
N PRO A 4 29.11 13.38 -43.13
CA PRO A 4 29.60 14.72 -43.41
C PRO A 4 28.65 15.80 -42.90
N GLY A 5 29.23 16.92 -42.48
CA GLY A 5 28.64 18.24 -42.58
C GLY A 5 27.52 18.55 -41.58
N TRP A 6 27.72 19.60 -40.81
CA TRP A 6 26.90 20.80 -40.95
C TRP A 6 27.76 21.96 -40.44
N LEU A 7 28.09 22.83 -41.38
CA LEU A 7 28.85 24.05 -41.18
C LEU A 7 28.10 24.96 -40.21
N ILE A 8 28.87 25.52 -39.26
CA ILE A 8 28.45 26.58 -38.35
C ILE A 8 28.18 27.84 -39.20
N LEU A 9 26.95 28.33 -39.15
CA LEU A 9 26.60 29.70 -39.57
C LEU A 9 26.22 30.47 -38.31
N ASP A 10 27.03 31.47 -37.97
CA ASP A 10 26.72 32.50 -36.99
C ASP A 10 25.49 33.30 -37.43
N THR A 11 24.51 33.41 -36.55
CA THR A 11 23.47 34.46 -36.59
C THR A 11 23.20 34.94 -35.16
N PRO A 12 22.92 36.25 -34.98
CA PRO A 12 23.34 37.03 -33.82
C PRO A 12 22.44 36.84 -32.58
N GLU A 13 23.04 37.11 -31.41
CA GLU A 13 22.37 37.19 -30.11
C GLU A 13 21.17 38.15 -30.15
N GLU A 14 19.96 37.63 -29.91
CA GLU A 14 18.85 38.42 -29.38
C GLU A 14 18.67 38.07 -27.91
N HIS A 15 18.96 39.07 -27.08
CA HIS A 15 18.80 39.07 -25.64
C HIS A 15 17.31 39.24 -25.30
N GLU A 16 16.57 38.15 -25.18
CA GLU A 16 15.30 38.15 -24.45
C GLU A 16 15.54 37.59 -23.05
N THR A 17 15.58 38.49 -22.07
CA THR A 17 15.50 38.14 -20.65
C THR A 17 14.11 37.55 -20.37
N SER A 18 13.95 36.24 -20.59
CA SER A 18 12.85 35.50 -19.99
C SER A 18 13.11 35.46 -18.49
N THR A 19 12.36 36.26 -17.74
CA THR A 19 12.21 36.11 -16.29
C THR A 19 11.67 34.71 -16.01
N ASP A 20 12.57 33.77 -15.75
CA ASP A 20 12.25 32.43 -15.27
C ASP A 20 11.71 32.57 -13.85
N ASN A 21 10.39 32.67 -13.72
CA ASN A 21 9.70 32.49 -12.45
C ASN A 21 9.58 30.96 -12.24
N PRO A 22 10.30 30.36 -11.27
CA PRO A 22 10.27 28.92 -11.05
C PRO A 22 8.96 28.40 -10.40
N ASP A 23 7.91 29.24 -10.33
CA ASP A 23 6.68 28.97 -9.58
C ASP A 23 5.43 28.67 -10.45
N GLU A 24 5.58 28.52 -11.77
CA GLU A 24 4.50 28.01 -12.65
C GLU A 24 4.93 26.63 -13.18
N THR A 25 4.51 25.50 -12.61
CA THR A 25 3.31 24.78 -13.09
C THR A 25 3.12 23.50 -12.27
N ASN A 26 2.65 23.60 -11.02
CA ASN A 26 2.11 22.41 -10.35
C ASN A 26 0.67 22.22 -10.84
N HIS A 27 0.49 21.44 -11.91
CA HIS A 27 -0.83 21.16 -12.49
C HIS A 27 -1.67 20.33 -11.52
N ASP A 28 -2.50 20.99 -10.71
CA ASP A 28 -3.44 20.40 -9.75
C ASP A 28 -4.90 20.67 -10.19
N PRO A 29 -5.47 19.84 -11.08
CA PRO A 29 -6.82 20.04 -11.57
C PRO A 29 -7.85 19.88 -10.45
N HIS A 30 -8.72 20.88 -10.29
CA HIS A 30 -9.81 20.85 -9.32
C HIS A 30 -11.01 20.06 -9.84
N PHE A 31 -11.62 19.23 -8.98
CA PHE A 31 -12.82 18.45 -9.29
C PHE A 31 -13.90 18.67 -8.22
N GLU A 32 -15.13 18.91 -8.66
CA GLU A 32 -16.29 18.96 -7.76
C GLU A 32 -16.60 17.56 -7.19
N PRO A 33 -16.88 17.43 -5.88
CA PRO A 33 -17.21 16.14 -5.27
C PRO A 33 -18.51 15.54 -5.86
N ILE A 34 -18.46 14.29 -6.31
CA ILE A 34 -19.66 13.56 -6.80
C ILE A 34 -20.54 13.12 -5.62
N VAL A 35 -19.93 12.79 -4.48
CA VAL A 35 -20.62 12.29 -3.29
C VAL A 35 -19.97 12.89 -2.04
N SER A 36 -20.81 13.33 -1.09
CA SER A 36 -20.38 13.66 0.26
C SER A 36 -20.51 12.43 1.15
N LEU A 37 -19.40 11.95 1.70
CA LEU A 37 -19.41 10.87 2.67
C LEU A 37 -19.48 11.46 4.08
N PRO A 38 -20.47 11.08 4.91
CA PRO A 38 -20.50 11.50 6.31
C PRO A 38 -19.31 10.89 7.06
N GLU A 39 -18.84 11.61 8.09
CA GLU A 39 -17.89 11.04 9.03
C GLU A 39 -18.51 9.84 9.76
N GLN A 40 -17.72 8.79 9.94
CA GLN A 40 -18.17 7.54 10.55
C GLN A 40 -17.17 7.07 11.59
N ASP A 41 -17.68 6.70 12.76
CA ASP A 41 -16.90 6.00 13.78
C ASP A 41 -16.59 4.57 13.31
N VAL A 42 -15.30 4.24 13.19
CA VAL A 42 -14.83 2.94 12.70
C VAL A 42 -14.23 2.15 13.85
N ARG A 43 -14.83 1.00 14.13
CA ARG A 43 -14.35 0.06 15.14
C ARG A 43 -13.45 -1.00 14.53
N THR A 44 -12.42 -1.39 15.25
CA THR A 44 -11.49 -2.43 14.82
C THR A 44 -12.05 -3.83 15.03
N LEU A 45 -12.98 -3.95 15.99
CA LEU A 45 -13.53 -5.21 16.50
C LEU A 45 -12.44 -6.08 17.15
N GLU A 46 -11.43 -5.43 17.73
CA GLU A 46 -10.32 -6.00 18.51
C GLU A 46 -10.37 -5.52 19.98
N GLU A 47 -11.34 -4.68 20.35
CA GLU A 47 -11.39 -3.96 21.64
C GLU A 47 -11.59 -4.89 22.87
N ASP A 48 -12.29 -6.01 22.67
CA ASP A 48 -12.56 -7.03 23.69
C ASP A 48 -11.45 -8.10 23.80
N GLU A 49 -10.32 -7.87 23.13
CA GLU A 49 -9.21 -8.81 23.06
C GLU A 49 -7.92 -8.23 23.65
N GLU A 50 -7.05 -9.11 24.13
CA GLU A 50 -5.72 -8.81 24.62
C GLU A 50 -4.69 -9.29 23.59
N GLU A 51 -3.75 -8.42 23.23
CA GLU A 51 -2.64 -8.75 22.34
C GLU A 51 -1.57 -9.54 23.11
N LEU A 52 -1.48 -10.84 22.83
CA LEU A 52 -0.49 -11.73 23.44
C LEU A 52 0.84 -11.71 22.70
N PHE A 53 0.80 -11.43 21.40
CA PHE A 53 1.96 -11.43 20.53
C PHE A 53 1.72 -10.48 19.36
N ARG A 54 2.79 -9.81 18.93
CA ARG A 54 2.83 -9.01 17.71
C ARG A 54 4.21 -9.06 17.09
N MET A 55 4.25 -9.33 15.79
CA MET A 55 5.50 -9.30 15.03
C MET A 55 5.25 -9.00 13.57
N ARG A 56 6.22 -8.35 12.95
CA ARG A 56 6.27 -8.13 11.51
C ARG A 56 6.45 -9.45 10.77
N ALA A 57 5.61 -9.75 9.79
CA ALA A 57 5.67 -10.98 9.01
C ALA A 57 5.25 -10.79 7.55
N LYS A 58 5.58 -11.79 6.72
CA LYS A 58 5.04 -11.97 5.38
C LYS A 58 4.27 -13.30 5.32
N LEU A 59 3.01 -13.24 4.95
CA LEU A 59 2.11 -14.39 4.84
C LEU A 59 2.01 -14.84 3.40
N TYR A 60 2.09 -16.16 3.19
CA TYR A 60 1.88 -16.80 1.90
C TYR A 60 0.65 -17.72 1.95
N ARG A 61 -0.03 -17.86 0.80
CA ARG A 61 -1.02 -18.92 0.56
C ARG A 61 -0.46 -19.92 -0.44
N PHE A 62 -0.71 -21.19 -0.20
CA PHE A 62 -0.37 -22.23 -1.17
C PHE A 62 -1.51 -22.36 -2.19
N ALA A 63 -1.20 -22.20 -3.47
CA ALA A 63 -2.14 -22.37 -4.58
C ALA A 63 -1.93 -23.77 -5.17
N SER A 64 -2.49 -24.78 -4.52
CA SER A 64 -2.39 -26.18 -4.94
C SER A 64 -3.14 -26.48 -6.24
N GLU A 65 -4.05 -25.58 -6.63
CA GLU A 65 -4.83 -25.66 -7.86
C GLU A 65 -4.03 -25.35 -9.14
N ASN A 66 -2.82 -24.77 -9.02
CA ASN A 66 -1.96 -24.48 -10.18
C ASN A 66 -1.09 -25.69 -10.55
N ASP A 67 -0.64 -25.73 -11.81
CA ASP A 67 0.32 -26.72 -12.30
C ASP A 67 1.57 -26.01 -12.87
N PRO A 68 2.71 -26.02 -12.15
CA PRO A 68 2.94 -26.66 -10.86
C PRO A 68 2.33 -25.88 -9.67
N PRO A 69 2.07 -26.55 -8.52
CA PRO A 69 1.66 -25.88 -7.29
C PRO A 69 2.67 -24.83 -6.83
N GLU A 70 2.20 -23.67 -6.38
CA GLU A 70 3.08 -22.54 -6.03
C GLU A 70 2.62 -21.76 -4.79
N TRP A 71 3.58 -21.09 -4.15
CA TRP A 71 3.31 -20.16 -3.04
C TRP A 71 3.08 -18.75 -3.57
N LYS A 72 1.93 -18.16 -3.22
CA LYS A 72 1.58 -16.77 -3.55
C LYS A 72 1.61 -15.91 -2.30
N GLU A 73 2.20 -14.72 -2.37
CA GLU A 73 2.13 -13.77 -1.27
C GLU A 73 0.66 -13.41 -1.00
N ARG A 74 0.25 -13.53 0.26
CA ARG A 74 -1.09 -13.13 0.73
C ARG A 74 -1.07 -11.74 1.32
N GLY A 75 0.00 -11.36 2.03
CA GLY A 75 0.18 -10.02 2.55
C GLY A 75 1.42 -9.88 3.44
N THR A 76 1.94 -8.66 3.55
CA THR A 76 3.03 -8.29 4.47
C THR A 76 2.50 -7.27 5.47
N GLY A 77 2.73 -7.50 6.77
CA GLY A 77 1.99 -6.86 7.85
C GLY A 77 2.46 -7.24 9.24
N ASP A 78 1.89 -6.64 10.27
CA ASP A 78 2.00 -7.15 11.64
C ASP A 78 1.01 -8.30 11.83
N VAL A 79 1.52 -9.47 12.22
CA VAL A 79 0.70 -10.58 12.70
C VAL A 79 0.52 -10.46 14.22
N LYS A 80 -0.70 -10.65 14.68
CA LYS A 80 -1.08 -10.62 16.09
C LYS A 80 -1.69 -11.95 16.52
N LEU A 81 -1.42 -12.35 17.76
CA LEU A 81 -2.23 -13.33 18.48
C LEU A 81 -3.07 -12.59 19.51
N LEU A 82 -4.38 -12.66 19.35
CA LEU A 82 -5.35 -11.95 20.18
C LEU A 82 -6.16 -12.95 21.00
N ARG A 83 -6.28 -12.71 22.31
CA ARG A 83 -7.11 -13.51 23.22
C ARG A 83 -8.33 -12.72 23.67
N HIS A 84 -9.52 -13.25 23.45
CA HIS A 84 -10.75 -12.64 23.93
C HIS A 84 -10.80 -12.63 25.46
N LYS A 85 -11.03 -11.46 26.07
CA LYS A 85 -10.97 -11.25 27.52
C LYS A 85 -11.94 -12.14 28.29
N GLU A 86 -13.18 -12.24 27.83
CA GLU A 86 -14.21 -13.06 28.50
C GLU A 86 -14.20 -14.54 28.09
N LYS A 87 -14.08 -14.83 26.79
CA LYS A 87 -14.20 -16.21 26.26
C LYS A 87 -12.90 -17.00 26.36
N GLY A 88 -11.76 -16.34 26.52
CA GLY A 88 -10.43 -16.94 26.49
C GLY A 88 -9.99 -17.49 25.13
N THR A 89 -10.82 -17.40 24.09
CA THR A 89 -10.49 -17.90 22.74
C THR A 89 -9.38 -17.07 22.10
N ILE A 90 -8.48 -17.75 21.39
CA ILE A 90 -7.34 -17.10 20.72
C ILE A 90 -7.55 -17.10 19.21
N ARG A 91 -7.26 -15.97 18.55
CA ARG A 91 -7.21 -15.86 17.08
C ARG A 91 -5.90 -15.28 16.59
N LEU A 92 -5.51 -15.69 15.39
CA LEU A 92 -4.47 -15.02 14.61
C LEU A 92 -5.14 -13.99 13.72
N LEU A 93 -4.69 -12.73 13.83
CA LEU A 93 -5.13 -11.62 13.00
C LEU A 93 -3.92 -10.97 12.33
N MET A 94 -4.02 -10.66 11.04
CA MET A 94 -2.96 -9.95 10.31
C MET A 94 -3.58 -8.99 9.31
N ARG A 95 -3.07 -7.76 9.26
CA ARG A 95 -3.46 -6.71 8.32
C ARG A 95 -2.27 -6.31 7.46
N ARG A 96 -2.52 -5.99 6.19
CA ARG A 96 -1.47 -5.50 5.27
C ARG A 96 -1.08 -4.07 5.59
N ASP A 97 0.16 -3.72 5.32
CA ASP A 97 0.60 -2.33 5.35
C ASP A 97 -0.17 -1.45 4.39
N ARG A 98 -0.19 -0.15 4.73
CA ARG A 98 -0.79 0.96 3.98
C ARG A 98 -2.30 0.84 3.82
N THR A 99 -2.79 -0.29 3.30
CA THR A 99 -4.20 -0.57 3.06
C THR A 99 -4.96 -1.00 4.31
N LEU A 100 -4.26 -1.51 5.34
CA LEU A 100 -4.84 -2.04 6.59
C LEU A 100 -5.87 -3.17 6.41
N LYS A 101 -5.99 -3.71 5.19
CA LYS A 101 -6.88 -4.83 4.86
C LYS A 101 -6.43 -6.10 5.55
N ILE A 102 -7.37 -6.82 6.15
CA ILE A 102 -7.13 -8.14 6.75
C ILE A 102 -6.62 -9.12 5.68
N CYS A 103 -5.54 -9.83 5.99
CA CYS A 103 -5.00 -10.92 5.17
C CYS A 103 -5.04 -12.28 5.87
N ALA A 104 -5.23 -12.32 7.19
CA ALA A 104 -5.58 -13.53 7.95
C ALA A 104 -6.46 -13.18 9.16
N ASN A 105 -7.47 -13.99 9.44
CA ASN A 105 -8.32 -13.90 10.63
C ASN A 105 -8.89 -15.31 10.93
N HIS A 106 -8.24 -16.06 11.80
CA HIS A 106 -8.62 -17.44 12.10
C HIS A 106 -8.45 -17.74 13.59
N HIS A 107 -9.42 -18.41 14.20
CA HIS A 107 -9.26 -18.93 15.56
C HIS A 107 -8.23 -20.06 15.60
N SER A 108 -7.36 -20.05 16.60
CA SER A 108 -6.50 -21.19 16.90
C SER A 108 -7.41 -22.37 17.25
N LYS A 109 -7.25 -23.49 16.53
CA LYS A 109 -7.92 -24.73 16.88
C LYS A 109 -6.98 -25.53 17.77
N GLU A 110 -7.45 -25.89 18.94
CA GLU A 110 -6.76 -26.87 19.77
C GLU A 110 -6.74 -28.21 19.01
N ARG A 111 -5.55 -28.72 18.72
CA ARG A 111 -5.42 -30.10 18.23
C ARG A 111 -5.68 -31.01 19.42
N LYS A 112 -6.80 -31.75 19.37
CA LYS A 112 -7.02 -32.90 20.25
C LYS A 112 -5.98 -33.98 19.97
#